data_AF-A0A0Q0V6W6-F1
#
_entry.id   AF-A0A0Q0V6W6-F1
#
_cell.length_a   1.000
_cell.length_b   1.000
_cell.length_c   1.000
_cell.angle_alpha   90.00
_cell.angle_beta   90.00
_cell.angle_gamma   90.00
#
_symmetry.space_group_name_H-M   'P 1'
#
loop_
_entity.id
_entity.type
_entity.pdbx_description
1 polymer ?
#
loop_
_entity_poly.entity_id
_entity_poly.type
_entity_poly.pdbx_seq_one_letter_code
_entity_poly.pdbx_strand_id
1 'polypeptide(L)'
;MMKDSLKKIGCVLIVLLYFKQQSMAGGYAAFEERTPYHNLLVYDGSSSYLVYLEYSDSNSSTIGNSNTKENAYFKQFYFYKGYIVGRADSLFFVANERKPTVLKFTDSVKFEAFLIKNNLKPKLWTRWYDHYYDEANFKYLLLFAFFLFPITLLIISLYLYCFVNVLKGKKVKFYKAKMFYLIALPSFILFVYLFQTFPQSI
;
A
#
# COMPACT_ATOMS: atom_id res chain seq x y z
N MET A 1 -3.92 2.13 44.42
CA MET A 1 -4.58 1.31 43.38
C MET A 1 -5.24 2.14 42.26
N MET A 2 -5.96 3.24 42.53
CA MET A 2 -6.69 3.99 41.49
C MET A 2 -5.82 4.70 40.43
N LYS A 3 -4.60 5.14 40.77
CA LYS A 3 -3.69 5.84 39.84
C LYS A 3 -3.17 4.98 38.69
N ASP A 4 -3.03 3.66 38.88
CA ASP A 4 -2.52 2.76 37.85
C ASP A 4 -3.59 2.40 36.81
N SER A 5 -4.86 2.35 37.22
CA SER A 5 -5.98 2.14 36.30
C SER A 5 -6.16 3.33 35.35
N LEU A 6 -5.98 4.56 35.83
CA LEU A 6 -6.08 5.76 34.99
C LEU A 6 -4.98 5.81 33.90
N LYS A 7 -3.75 5.41 34.22
CA LYS A 7 -2.65 5.36 33.25
C LYS A 7 -2.90 4.34 32.14
N LYS A 8 -3.44 3.16 32.49
CA LYS A 8 -3.78 2.11 31.51
C LYS A 8 -4.90 2.57 30.57
N ILE A 9 -5.94 3.21 31.09
CA ILE A 9 -7.04 3.77 30.29
C ILE A 9 -6.52 4.89 29.37
N GLY A 10 -5.63 5.76 29.85
CA GLY A 10 -4.98 6.79 29.04
C GLY A 10 -4.18 6.23 27.87
N CYS A 11 -3.37 5.18 28.09
CA CYS A 11 -2.63 4.53 27.00
C CYS A 11 -3.56 3.88 25.97
N VAL A 12 -4.66 3.24 26.40
CA VAL A 12 -5.64 2.64 25.48
C VAL A 12 -6.34 3.72 24.65
N LEU A 13 -6.72 4.84 25.26
CA LEU A 13 -7.31 5.98 24.55
C LEU A 13 -6.33 6.60 23.53
N ILE A 14 -5.05 6.73 23.88
CA ILE A 14 -4.02 7.21 22.93
C ILE A 14 -3.90 6.26 21.75
N VAL A 15 -3.87 4.94 21.99
CA VAL A 15 -3.84 3.93 20.92
C VAL A 15 -5.10 4.03 20.04
N LEU A 16 -6.29 4.18 20.64
CA LEU A 16 -7.55 4.34 19.91
C LEU A 16 -7.61 5.65 19.10
N LEU A 17 -7.02 6.74 19.58
CA LEU A 17 -6.94 8.01 18.86
C LEU A 17 -5.99 7.97 17.65
N TYR A 18 -5.03 7.04 17.62
CA TYR A 18 -4.22 6.77 16.42
C TYR A 18 -5.02 6.02 15.34
N PHE A 19 -6.12 5.35 15.69
CA PHE A 19 -7.06 4.75 14.73
C PHE A 19 -8.10 5.77 14.28
N LYS A 20 -7.67 6.85 13.62
CA LYS A 20 -8.59 7.66 12.81
C LYS A 20 -8.97 6.85 11.56
N GLN A 21 -9.96 5.98 11.68
CA GLN A 21 -10.59 5.37 10.51
C GLN A 21 -11.33 6.48 9.76
N GLN A 22 -10.87 6.79 8.55
CA GLN A 22 -11.66 7.58 7.61
C GLN A 22 -12.81 6.69 7.16
N SER A 23 -13.98 6.88 7.77
CA SER A 23 -15.21 6.21 7.33
C SER A 23 -15.63 6.82 6.00
N MET A 24 -15.37 6.12 4.90
CA MET A 24 -15.77 6.55 3.56
C MET A 24 -17.18 6.05 3.20
N ALA A 25 -17.89 6.82 2.37
CA ALA A 25 -19.27 6.55 1.98
C ALA A 25 -19.45 5.27 1.14
N GLY A 26 -18.37 4.70 0.58
CA GLY A 26 -18.38 3.47 -0.22
C GLY A 26 -18.24 2.16 0.58
N GLY A 27 -18.25 2.21 1.91
CA GLY A 27 -18.11 1.03 2.78
C GLY A 27 -16.65 0.60 2.99
N TYR A 28 -16.44 -0.53 3.67
CA TYR A 28 -15.12 -1.03 4.08
C TYR A 28 -14.16 -1.34 2.93
N ALA A 29 -14.67 -1.50 1.71
CA ALA A 29 -13.87 -1.80 0.53
C ALA A 29 -13.46 -0.54 -0.25
N ALA A 30 -14.02 0.63 0.06
CA ALA A 30 -13.67 1.87 -0.61
C ALA A 30 -12.37 2.45 -0.02
N PHE A 31 -11.54 3.03 -0.88
CA PHE A 31 -10.32 3.71 -0.44
C PHE A 31 -10.10 5.01 -1.21
N GLU A 32 -9.37 5.91 -0.56
CA GLU A 32 -8.81 7.12 -1.15
C GLU A 32 -7.35 7.21 -0.72
N GLU A 33 -6.45 7.20 -1.69
CA GLU A 33 -5.01 7.20 -1.41
C GLU A 33 -4.30 8.20 -2.33
N ARG A 34 -3.27 8.87 -1.82
CA ARG A 34 -2.46 9.75 -2.65
C ARG A 34 -1.44 8.95 -3.45
N THR A 35 -1.29 9.30 -4.72
CA THR A 35 -0.22 8.76 -5.57
C THR A 35 1.14 9.35 -5.17
N PRO A 36 2.28 8.82 -5.67
CA PRO A 36 3.60 9.38 -5.41
C PRO A 36 3.76 10.86 -5.78
N TYR A 37 2.93 11.38 -6.68
CA TYR A 37 2.89 12.78 -7.08
C TYR A 37 1.66 13.52 -6.55
N HIS A 38 1.09 13.05 -5.44
CA HIS A 38 0.01 13.69 -4.68
C HIS A 38 -1.35 13.80 -5.38
N ASN A 39 -1.54 13.14 -6.53
CA ASN A 39 -2.87 12.95 -7.11
C ASN A 39 -3.69 11.98 -6.25
N LEU A 40 -4.99 11.95 -6.46
CA LEU A 40 -5.91 11.11 -5.70
C LEU A 40 -6.25 9.86 -6.50
N LEU A 41 -6.05 8.69 -5.90
CA LEU A 41 -6.65 7.45 -6.37
C LEU A 41 -7.85 7.14 -5.50
N VAL A 42 -8.99 6.95 -6.16
CA VAL A 42 -10.26 6.69 -5.49
C VAL A 42 -10.79 5.35 -5.96
N TYR A 43 -11.30 4.55 -5.04
CA TYR A 43 -12.17 3.42 -5.33
C TYR A 43 -13.41 3.54 -4.47
N ASP A 44 -14.57 3.50 -5.12
CA ASP A 44 -15.87 3.76 -4.50
C ASP A 44 -16.50 2.52 -3.83
N GLY A 45 -15.83 1.36 -3.89
CA GLY A 45 -16.39 0.10 -3.39
C GLY A 45 -17.39 -0.56 -4.35
N SER A 46 -17.53 -0.06 -5.58
CA SER A 46 -18.44 -0.63 -6.57
C SER A 46 -17.97 -1.98 -7.11
N SER A 47 -18.91 -2.82 -7.55
CA SER A 47 -18.63 -4.12 -8.19
C SER A 47 -17.90 -4.02 -9.53
N SER A 48 -17.67 -2.81 -10.04
CA SER A 48 -16.90 -2.58 -11.26
C SER A 48 -15.40 -2.81 -11.06
N TYR A 49 -14.93 -2.74 -9.81
CA TYR A 49 -13.51 -2.82 -9.43
C TYR A 49 -12.64 -1.76 -10.13
N LEU A 50 -13.24 -0.61 -10.46
CA LEU A 50 -12.57 0.49 -11.13
C LEU A 50 -11.97 1.47 -10.13
N VAL A 51 -10.67 1.72 -10.27
CA VAL A 51 -9.96 2.77 -9.56
C VAL A 51 -9.87 4.00 -10.44
N TYR A 52 -10.22 5.16 -9.87
CA TYR A 52 -10.27 6.46 -10.53
C TYR A 52 -9.04 7.29 -10.17
N LEU A 53 -8.46 7.98 -11.15
CA LEU A 53 -7.44 9.02 -10.90
C LEU A 53 -8.06 10.42 -10.96
N GLU A 54 -7.88 11.19 -9.89
CA GLU A 54 -8.21 12.60 -9.81
C GLU A 54 -6.94 13.44 -9.57
N TYR A 55 -6.77 14.49 -10.37
CA TYR A 55 -5.61 15.37 -10.29
C TYR A 55 -5.78 16.43 -9.20
N SER A 56 -4.77 16.62 -8.35
CA SER A 56 -4.87 17.50 -7.16
C SER A 56 -4.92 19.01 -7.50
N ASP A 57 -4.48 19.43 -8.68
CA ASP A 57 -4.49 20.85 -9.11
C ASP A 57 -5.87 21.32 -9.61
N SER A 58 -6.95 20.65 -9.20
CA SER A 58 -8.34 20.97 -9.54
C SER A 58 -8.90 22.19 -8.79
N ASN A 59 -8.10 23.23 -8.53
CA ASN A 59 -8.59 24.60 -8.23
C ASN A 59 -9.36 25.25 -9.41
N SER A 60 -9.72 24.48 -10.43
CA SER A 60 -10.63 24.86 -11.49
C SER A 60 -12.03 24.36 -11.17
N SER A 61 -12.65 25.05 -10.21
CA SER A 61 -14.09 25.40 -10.23
C SER A 61 -14.38 26.25 -11.46
N THR A 62 -14.23 25.69 -12.66
CA THR A 62 -14.77 26.28 -13.89
C THR A 62 -15.96 25.44 -14.30
N ILE A 63 -17.12 25.87 -13.81
CA ILE A 63 -18.37 25.84 -14.56
C ILE A 63 -18.04 26.42 -15.95
N GLY A 64 -18.08 25.59 -16.99
CA GLY A 64 -17.93 26.08 -18.37
C GLY A 64 -17.19 25.12 -19.30
N ASN A 65 -17.96 24.48 -20.18
CA ASN A 65 -17.58 23.76 -21.38
C ASN A 65 -16.92 22.38 -21.21
N SER A 66 -17.80 21.39 -21.37
CA SER A 66 -17.58 20.02 -21.81
C SER A 66 -16.57 19.89 -22.97
N ASN A 67 -15.29 19.81 -22.63
CA ASN A 67 -14.32 19.02 -23.37
C ASN A 67 -13.62 18.15 -22.32
N THR A 68 -14.31 17.06 -22.00
CA THR A 68 -13.88 15.85 -21.28
C THR A 68 -12.50 15.94 -20.61
N LYS A 69 -12.49 16.33 -19.33
CA LYS A 69 -11.50 15.82 -18.38
C LYS A 69 -11.66 14.30 -18.39
N GLU A 70 -10.92 13.62 -19.26
CA GLU A 70 -10.98 12.16 -19.35
C GLU A 70 -10.39 11.60 -18.06
N ASN A 71 -11.27 11.26 -17.13
CA ASN A 71 -10.91 10.51 -15.94
C ASN A 71 -10.30 9.18 -16.40
N ALA A 72 -9.17 8.81 -15.81
CA ALA A 72 -8.59 7.49 -16.05
C ALA A 72 -9.22 6.48 -15.11
N TYR A 73 -9.61 5.34 -15.66
CA TYR A 73 -10.24 4.24 -14.93
C TYR A 73 -9.39 2.99 -15.10
N PHE A 74 -9.01 2.34 -14.00
CA PHE A 74 -8.14 1.18 -14.03
C PHE A 74 -8.77 0.02 -13.28
N LYS A 75 -8.76 -1.18 -13.87
CA LYS A 75 -8.91 -2.43 -13.09
C LYS A 75 -7.56 -2.88 -12.55
N GLN A 76 -6.52 -2.69 -13.35
CA GLN A 76 -5.15 -2.97 -12.96
C GLN A 76 -4.24 -1.85 -13.42
N PHE A 77 -3.29 -1.46 -12.58
CA PHE A 77 -2.36 -0.39 -12.87
C PHE A 77 -1.01 -0.59 -12.17
N TYR A 78 0.00 0.14 -12.62
CA TYR A 78 1.28 0.25 -11.94
C TYR A 78 1.85 1.66 -12.09
N PHE A 79 2.67 2.06 -11.12
CA PHE A 79 3.40 3.33 -11.19
C PHE A 79 4.77 3.11 -11.81
N TYR A 80 5.15 3.97 -12.75
CA TYR A 80 6.48 3.94 -13.33
C TYR A 80 6.91 5.31 -13.85
N LYS A 81 8.07 5.82 -13.39
CA LYS A 81 8.67 7.08 -13.85
C LYS A 81 7.72 8.30 -13.82
N GLY A 82 6.79 8.35 -12.87
CA GLY A 82 5.77 9.41 -12.77
C GLY A 82 4.64 9.29 -13.77
N TYR A 83 4.39 8.09 -14.26
CA TYR A 83 3.21 7.71 -14.99
C TYR A 83 2.47 6.60 -14.25
N ILE A 84 1.16 6.58 -14.39
CA ILE A 84 0.31 5.44 -14.08
C ILE A 84 -0.03 4.77 -15.39
N VAL A 85 0.40 3.52 -15.52
CA VAL A 85 0.07 2.69 -16.67
C VAL A 85 -0.97 1.69 -16.23
N GLY A 86 -2.13 1.69 -16.87
CA GLY A 86 -3.25 0.87 -16.44
C GLY A 86 -4.05 0.27 -17.58
N ARG A 87 -4.90 -0.68 -17.22
CA ARG A 87 -5.82 -1.38 -18.12
C ARG A 87 -7.18 -1.58 -17.45
N ALA A 88 -8.23 -1.49 -18.24
CA ALA A 88 -9.59 -1.83 -17.85
C ALA A 88 -10.28 -2.47 -19.05
N ASP A 89 -10.62 -3.76 -18.95
CA ASP A 89 -11.25 -4.54 -20.02
C ASP A 89 -10.48 -4.45 -21.34
N SER A 90 -11.05 -3.83 -22.37
CA SER A 90 -10.45 -3.63 -23.69
C SER A 90 -9.77 -2.26 -23.86
N LEU A 91 -9.59 -1.52 -22.76
CA LEU A 91 -9.01 -0.19 -22.75
C LEU A 91 -7.68 -0.17 -21.99
N PHE A 92 -6.73 0.58 -22.53
CA PHE A 92 -5.43 0.82 -21.92
C PHE A 92 -5.22 2.31 -21.71
N PHE A 93 -4.56 2.65 -20.61
CA PHE A 93 -4.40 4.03 -20.17
C PHE A 93 -2.94 4.29 -19.81
N VAL A 94 -2.45 5.46 -20.18
CA VAL A 94 -1.21 6.02 -19.66
C VAL A 94 -1.52 7.42 -19.14
N ALA A 95 -1.57 7.57 -17.83
CA ALA A 95 -1.74 8.86 -17.17
C ALA A 95 -0.38 9.40 -16.74
N ASN A 96 -0.06 10.64 -17.10
CA ASN A 96 1.08 11.35 -16.54
C ASN A 96 0.68 11.84 -15.15
N GLU A 97 1.45 11.58 -14.10
CA GLU A 97 1.09 12.07 -12.77
C GLU A 97 1.53 13.53 -12.54
N ARG A 98 2.54 14.00 -13.28
CA ARG A 98 3.07 15.36 -13.15
C ARG A 98 2.28 16.40 -13.95
N LYS A 99 1.47 15.94 -14.90
CA LYS A 99 0.65 16.77 -15.78
C LYS A 99 -0.73 16.14 -15.92
N PRO A 100 -1.83 16.91 -15.91
CA PRO A 100 -3.19 16.39 -16.03
C PRO A 100 -3.47 15.90 -17.46
N THR A 101 -2.82 14.81 -17.87
CA THR A 101 -2.88 14.25 -19.23
C THR A 101 -3.01 12.74 -19.15
N VAL A 102 -4.06 12.23 -19.77
CA VAL A 102 -4.36 10.80 -19.88
C VAL A 102 -4.40 10.44 -21.35
N LEU A 103 -3.68 9.40 -21.73
CA LEU A 103 -3.72 8.82 -23.06
C LEU A 103 -4.48 7.50 -23.01
N LYS A 104 -5.50 7.37 -23.85
CA LYS A 104 -6.34 6.19 -23.96
C LYS A 104 -6.05 5.43 -25.25
N PHE A 105 -5.98 4.11 -25.14
CA PHE A 105 -5.76 3.20 -26.27
C PHE A 105 -6.83 2.11 -26.23
N THR A 106 -7.40 1.79 -27.39
CA THR A 106 -8.30 0.64 -27.60
C THR A 106 -7.59 -0.56 -28.23
N ASP A 107 -6.33 -0.37 -28.64
CA ASP A 107 -5.51 -1.33 -29.36
C ASP A 107 -4.25 -1.62 -28.55
N SER A 108 -4.07 -2.89 -28.18
CA SER A 108 -2.94 -3.35 -27.36
C SER A 108 -1.60 -3.17 -28.08
N VAL A 109 -1.57 -3.25 -29.41
CA VAL A 109 -0.33 -3.12 -30.21
C VAL A 109 0.15 -1.67 -30.16
N LYS A 110 -0.76 -0.70 -30.34
CA LYS A 110 -0.44 0.73 -30.23
C LYS A 110 -0.02 1.10 -28.81
N PHE A 111 -0.67 0.51 -27.81
CA PHE A 111 -0.32 0.70 -26.41
C PHE A 111 1.09 0.20 -26.10
N GLU A 112 1.43 -1.05 -26.45
CA GLU A 112 2.78 -1.60 -26.23
C GLU A 112 3.86 -0.81 -27.00
N ALA A 113 3.58 -0.42 -28.25
CA ALA A 113 4.50 0.42 -29.01
C ALA A 113 4.75 1.77 -28.33
N PHE A 114 3.71 2.38 -27.76
CA PHE A 114 3.83 3.61 -26.98
C PHE A 114 4.69 3.40 -25.72
N LEU A 115 4.47 2.32 -24.97
CA LEU A 115 5.24 2.00 -23.78
C LEU A 115 6.73 1.80 -24.10
N ILE A 116 7.04 1.08 -25.18
CA ILE A 116 8.43 0.86 -25.63
C ILE A 116 9.07 2.18 -26.05
N LYS A 117 8.40 2.95 -26.93
CA LYS A 117 8.91 4.23 -27.45
C LYS A 117 9.23 5.22 -26.33
N ASN A 118 8.42 5.25 -25.28
CA ASN A 118 8.59 6.18 -24.15
C ASN A 118 9.36 5.56 -22.97
N ASN A 119 9.91 4.34 -23.12
CA ASN A 119 10.61 3.63 -22.04
C ASN A 119 9.80 3.51 -20.74
N LEU A 120 8.50 3.23 -20.87
CA LEU A 120 7.54 3.08 -19.77
C LEU A 120 7.30 1.63 -19.34
N LYS A 121 8.04 0.68 -19.94
CA LYS A 121 8.02 -0.73 -19.52
C LYS A 121 9.09 -0.96 -18.43
N PRO A 122 8.71 -1.40 -17.21
CA PRO A 122 9.67 -1.77 -16.17
C PRO A 122 10.61 -2.87 -16.66
N LYS A 123 11.86 -2.86 -16.17
CA LYS A 123 12.90 -3.80 -16.66
C LYS A 123 13.07 -5.02 -15.79
N LEU A 124 12.89 -4.85 -14.47
CA LEU A 124 13.16 -5.87 -13.48
C LEU A 124 11.86 -6.41 -12.90
N TRP A 125 10.95 -5.51 -12.52
CA TRP A 125 9.73 -5.92 -11.84
C TRP A 125 8.59 -4.93 -12.03
N THR A 126 7.45 -5.44 -12.50
CA THR A 126 6.19 -4.70 -12.54
C THR A 126 5.35 -5.07 -11.34
N ARG A 127 5.08 -4.09 -10.48
CA ARG A 127 4.15 -4.22 -9.35
C ARG A 127 2.76 -3.79 -9.80
N TRP A 128 1.93 -4.77 -10.14
CA TRP A 128 0.54 -4.54 -10.48
C TRP A 128 -0.30 -4.33 -9.23
N TYR A 129 -1.16 -3.32 -9.29
CA TYR A 129 -2.16 -2.98 -8.31
C TYR A 129 -3.54 -3.08 -8.95
N ASP A 130 -4.55 -3.24 -8.10
CA ASP A 130 -5.96 -3.31 -8.45
C ASP A 130 -6.79 -2.50 -7.44
N HIS A 131 -8.08 -2.80 -7.31
CA HIS A 131 -8.96 -2.16 -6.34
C HIS A 131 -8.65 -2.53 -4.87
N TYR A 132 -7.70 -3.41 -4.60
CA TYR A 132 -7.13 -3.64 -3.27
C TYR A 132 -5.82 -2.87 -3.07
N TYR A 133 -5.63 -1.74 -3.77
CA TYR A 133 -4.39 -0.96 -3.72
C TYR A 133 -3.97 -0.59 -2.29
N ASP A 134 -4.94 -0.23 -1.44
CA ASP A 134 -4.71 0.10 -0.02
C ASP A 134 -4.16 -1.10 0.78
N GLU A 135 -4.70 -2.29 0.57
CA GLU A 135 -4.23 -3.54 1.15
C GLU A 135 -2.87 -3.97 0.55
N ALA A 136 -2.71 -3.84 -0.77
CA ALA A 136 -1.51 -4.17 -1.52
C ALA A 136 -0.34 -3.23 -1.22
N ASN A 137 -0.64 -2.01 -0.75
CA ASN A 137 0.32 -1.09 -0.12
C ASN A 137 0.56 -1.40 1.35
N PHE A 138 0.18 -2.59 1.81
CA PHE A 138 0.58 -3.13 3.10
C PHE A 138 0.20 -2.24 4.29
N LYS A 139 -0.79 -1.35 4.14
CA LYS A 139 -1.14 -0.31 5.12
C LYS A 139 -1.40 -0.89 6.50
N TYR A 140 -2.00 -2.08 6.52
CA TYR A 140 -2.22 -2.87 7.72
C TYR A 140 -1.18 -3.98 7.92
N LEU A 141 -0.31 -4.30 6.95
CA LEU A 141 0.66 -5.41 7.06
C LEU A 141 1.58 -5.23 8.25
N LEU A 142 1.96 -4.00 8.63
CA LEU A 142 2.76 -3.79 9.83
C LEU A 142 1.97 -4.19 11.09
N LEU A 143 0.68 -3.83 11.15
CA LEU A 143 -0.24 -4.33 12.18
C LEU A 143 -0.39 -5.86 12.11
N PHE A 144 -0.63 -6.44 10.94
CA PHE A 144 -0.79 -7.89 10.76
C PHE A 144 0.52 -8.67 11.06
N ALA A 145 1.69 -8.13 10.74
CA ALA A 145 2.98 -8.74 11.03
C ALA A 145 3.26 -8.78 12.54
N PHE A 146 2.84 -7.74 13.27
CA PHE A 146 2.95 -7.68 14.73
C PHE A 146 1.87 -8.50 15.45
N PHE A 147 0.63 -8.51 14.96
CA PHE A 147 -0.52 -9.10 15.66
C PHE A 147 -1.00 -10.45 15.11
N LEU A 148 -0.89 -10.67 13.80
CA LEU A 148 -1.45 -11.83 13.09
C LEU A 148 -0.38 -12.79 12.61
N PHE A 149 0.25 -13.45 13.58
CA PHE A 149 0.51 -14.89 13.53
C PHE A 149 1.97 -15.34 13.35
N PRO A 150 2.80 -14.96 12.36
CA PRO A 150 4.08 -15.64 12.15
C PRO A 150 5.19 -15.16 13.09
N ILE A 151 5.38 -13.83 13.26
CA ILE A 151 6.48 -13.29 14.08
C ILE A 151 6.23 -13.60 15.56
N THR A 152 5.00 -13.37 16.03
CA THR A 152 4.61 -13.61 17.42
C THR A 152 4.68 -15.10 17.78
N LEU A 153 4.18 -16.00 16.93
CA LEU A 153 4.32 -17.44 17.16
C LEU A 153 5.78 -17.87 17.14
N LEU A 154 6.59 -17.36 16.21
CA LEU A 154 8.02 -17.68 16.15
C LEU A 154 8.76 -17.22 17.41
N ILE A 155 8.45 -16.03 17.95
CA ILE A 155 8.98 -15.55 19.22
C ILE A 155 8.53 -16.48 20.36
N ILE A 156 7.24 -16.82 20.45
CA ILE A 156 6.71 -17.71 21.49
C ILE A 156 7.38 -19.10 21.42
N SER A 157 7.51 -19.68 20.23
CA SER A 157 8.17 -20.96 20.01
C SER A 157 9.64 -20.93 20.41
N LEU A 158 10.37 -19.85 20.09
CA LEU A 158 11.75 -19.65 20.53
C LEU A 158 11.86 -19.54 22.05
N TYR A 159 10.94 -18.81 22.70
CA TYR A 159 10.89 -18.70 24.15
C TYR A 159 10.60 -20.04 24.81
N LEU A 160 9.62 -20.80 24.31
CA LEU A 160 9.30 -22.15 24.80
C LEU A 160 10.47 -23.11 24.61
N TYR A 161 11.12 -23.09 23.44
CA TYR A 161 12.32 -23.89 23.19
C TYR A 161 13.44 -23.57 24.18
N CYS A 162 13.67 -22.29 24.47
CA CYS A 162 14.66 -21.87 25.46
C CYS A 162 14.27 -22.35 26.86
N PHE A 163 13.01 -22.12 27.26
CA PHE A 163 12.48 -22.53 28.56
C PHE A 163 12.64 -24.03 28.82
N VAL A 164 12.26 -24.87 27.85
CA VAL A 164 12.41 -26.33 27.93
C VAL A 164 13.88 -26.75 28.06
N ASN A 165 14.79 -26.11 27.33
CA ASN A 165 16.21 -26.44 27.41
C ASN A 165 16.86 -25.98 28.72
N VAL A 166 16.43 -24.85 29.28
CA VAL A 166 16.84 -24.39 30.61
C VAL A 166 16.38 -25.36 31.70
N LEU A 167 15.12 -25.84 31.64
CA LEU A 167 14.62 -26.87 32.55
C LEU A 167 15.42 -28.18 32.46
N LYS A 168 15.96 -28.50 31.28
CA LYS A 168 16.85 -29.66 31.06
C LYS A 168 18.32 -29.40 31.45
N GLY A 169 18.63 -28.26 32.07
CA GLY A 169 20.00 -27.91 32.50
C GLY A 169 20.96 -27.60 31.34
N LYS A 170 20.48 -27.44 30.10
CA LYS A 170 21.33 -27.16 28.94
C LYS A 170 21.63 -25.67 28.85
N LYS A 171 22.91 -25.33 28.62
CA LYS A 171 23.32 -23.95 28.29
C LYS A 171 22.91 -23.60 26.87
N VAL A 172 21.79 -22.90 26.70
CA VAL A 172 21.33 -22.42 25.40
C VAL A 172 22.08 -21.15 25.02
N LYS A 173 22.68 -21.11 23.82
CA LYS A 173 23.35 -19.93 23.27
C LYS A 173 22.32 -18.93 22.69
N PHE A 174 21.54 -18.30 23.57
CA PHE A 174 20.45 -17.38 23.23
C PHE A 174 20.90 -16.13 22.44
N TYR A 175 22.17 -15.73 22.60
CA TYR A 175 22.68 -14.51 21.98
C TYR A 175 22.56 -14.50 20.45
N LYS A 176 22.68 -15.65 19.77
CA LYS A 176 22.55 -15.73 18.31
C LYS A 176 21.12 -15.50 17.84
N ALA A 177 20.14 -16.15 18.48
CA ALA A 177 18.73 -15.97 18.16
C ALA A 177 18.25 -14.54 18.51
N LYS A 178 18.72 -14.00 19.64
CA LYS A 178 18.48 -12.61 20.03
C LYS A 178 19.03 -11.63 18.99
N MET A 179 20.29 -11.82 18.57
CA MET A 179 20.92 -10.98 17.55
C MET A 179 20.20 -11.06 16.20
N PHE A 180 19.80 -12.27 15.78
CA PHE A 180 19.01 -12.45 14.56
C PHE A 180 17.72 -11.64 14.63
N TYR A 181 16.94 -11.72 15.71
CA TYR A 181 15.71 -10.95 15.86
C TYR A 181 15.95 -9.43 15.90
N LEU A 182 16.95 -8.99 16.66
CA LEU A 182 17.29 -7.57 16.78
C LEU A 182 17.71 -6.93 15.45
N ILE A 183 18.17 -7.72 14.49
CA ILE A 183 18.53 -7.24 13.15
C ILE A 183 17.37 -7.49 12.18
N ALA A 184 16.88 -8.73 12.10
CA ALA A 184 15.89 -9.14 11.12
C ALA A 184 14.57 -8.39 11.25
N LEU A 185 14.10 -8.12 12.48
CA LEU A 185 12.82 -7.42 12.67
C LEU A 185 12.92 -5.95 12.21
N PRO A 186 13.88 -5.12 12.67
CA PRO A 186 14.05 -3.77 12.13
C PRO A 186 14.30 -3.76 10.61
N SER A 187 15.10 -4.70 10.09
CA SER A 187 15.33 -4.81 8.64
C SER A 187 14.04 -5.12 7.87
N PHE A 188 13.20 -6.03 8.39
CA PHE A 188 11.90 -6.35 7.79
C PHE A 188 10.94 -5.17 7.85
N ILE A 189 10.86 -4.47 8.99
CA ILE A 189 10.04 -3.26 9.15
C ILE A 189 10.49 -2.18 8.15
N LEU A 190 11.80 -1.94 8.05
CA LEU A 190 12.35 -1.00 7.08
C LEU A 190 12.04 -1.40 5.65
N PHE A 191 12.18 -2.69 5.32
CA PHE A 191 11.85 -3.23 4.00
C PHE A 191 10.38 -2.98 3.65
N VAL A 192 9.45 -3.34 4.55
CA VAL A 192 8.02 -3.07 4.37
C VAL A 192 7.79 -1.57 4.19
N TYR A 193 8.31 -0.74 5.09
CA TYR A 193 8.17 0.72 5.01
C TYR A 193 8.65 1.29 3.66
N LEU A 194 9.79 0.84 3.14
CA LEU A 194 10.28 1.24 1.82
C LEU A 194 9.33 0.81 0.70
N PHE A 195 8.79 -0.41 0.76
CA PHE A 195 7.81 -0.90 -0.21
C PHE A 195 6.48 -0.13 -0.16
N GLN A 196 6.10 0.40 0.99
CA GLN A 196 4.92 1.27 1.13
C GLN A 196 5.19 2.67 0.60
N THR A 197 6.37 3.21 0.93
CA THR A 197 6.75 4.58 0.56
C THR A 197 7.00 4.71 -0.95
N PHE A 198 7.48 3.65 -1.59
CA PHE A 198 7.82 3.63 -3.01
C PHE A 198 6.99 2.58 -3.77
N PRO A 199 5.76 2.92 -4.20
CA PRO A 199 4.90 2.00 -4.95
C PRO A 199 5.34 1.83 -6.43
N GLN A 200 6.49 2.38 -6.81
CA GLN A 200 6.97 2.37 -8.20
C GLN A 200 7.51 0.98 -8.60
N SER A 201 7.20 0.59 -9.83
CA SER A 201 7.83 -0.55 -10.51
C SER A 201 9.29 -0.23 -10.87
N ILE A 202 10.09 -1.26 -11.13
CA ILE A 202 11.55 -1.17 -11.37
C ILE A 202 11.90 -1.60 -12.80
#